data_AF-A0A660MDC0-F1
#
_entry.id   AF-A0A660MDC0-F1
#
_cell.length_a   1.000
_cell.length_b   1.000
_cell.length_c   1.000
_cell.angle_alpha   90.00
_cell.angle_beta   90.00
_cell.angle_gamma   90.00
#
_symmetry.space_group_name_H-M   'P 1'
#
loop_
_entity.id
_entity.type
_entity.pdbx_description
1 polymer ?
#
loop_
_entity_poly.entity_id
_entity_poly.type
_entity_poly.pdbx_seq_one_letter_code
_entity_poly.pdbx_strand_id
1 'polypeptide(L)'
;GLLGTVYGIMNSFIAIGGAQSASISSVAPGIAEALIATAIGLLAAIPSVLSYNYFVAHSESLTVEYDAFIEEFSNLLQRQIILARDYQRRQQQAQPRKPA
;
A
#
# COMPACT_ATOMS: atom_id res chain seq x y z
N GLY A 1 21.21 1.51 -8.03
CA GLY A 1 20.45 1.59 -9.30
C GLY A 1 21.04 2.68 -10.16
N LEU A 2 20.23 3.61 -10.65
CA LEU A 2 20.64 4.64 -11.61
C LEU A 2 21.71 5.62 -11.08
N LEU A 3 21.60 6.09 -9.84
CA LEU A 3 22.61 7.00 -9.29
C LEU A 3 23.99 6.32 -9.23
N GLY A 4 24.04 5.08 -8.74
CA GLY A 4 25.29 4.32 -8.65
C GLY A 4 25.95 4.08 -10.01
N THR A 5 25.17 3.88 -11.07
CA THR A 5 25.72 3.71 -12.42
C THR A 5 26.30 5.01 -12.95
N VAL A 6 25.58 6.13 -12.76
CA VAL A 6 26.05 7.46 -13.14
C VAL A 6 27.35 7.79 -12.43
N TYR A 7 27.42 7.52 -11.12
CA TYR A 7 28.64 7.76 -10.33
C TYR A 7 29.83 6.91 -10.81
N GLY A 8 29.63 5.60 -11.02
CA GLY A 8 30.70 4.69 -11.47
C GLY A 8 31.22 5.02 -12.87
N ILE A 9 30.32 5.35 -13.80
CA ILE A 9 30.69 5.80 -15.15
C ILE A 9 31.41 7.14 -15.09
N MET A 10 30.91 8.10 -14.32
CA MET A 10 31.53 9.42 -14.15
C MET A 10 32.96 9.29 -13.62
N ASN A 11 33.17 8.48 -12.57
CA ASN A 11 34.49 8.26 -12.00
C ASN A 11 35.46 7.61 -13.01
N SER A 12 34.95 6.68 -13.83
CA SER A 12 35.73 6.05 -14.91
C SER A 12 36.21 7.07 -15.95
N PHE A 13 35.36 8.03 -16.32
CA PHE A 13 35.73 9.10 -17.25
C PHE A 13 36.68 10.14 -16.66
N ILE A 14 36.53 10.48 -15.37
CA ILE A 14 37.48 11.36 -14.66
C ILE A 14 38.88 10.74 -14.63
N ALA A 15 38.98 9.42 -14.41
CA ALA A 15 40.26 8.70 -14.41
C ALA A 15 40.97 8.73 -15.76
N ILE A 16 40.24 8.70 -16.89
CA ILE A 16 40.83 8.91 -18.22
C ILE A 16 41.22 10.38 -18.41
N GLY A 17 40.39 11.34 -17.98
CA GLY A 17 40.62 12.76 -18.19
C GLY A 17 41.93 13.28 -17.59
N GLY A 18 42.46 12.62 -16.56
CA GLY A 18 43.79 12.90 -15.99
C GLY A 18 44.94 12.08 -16.57
N ALA A 19 44.68 11.08 -17.43
CA ALA A 19 45.67 10.18 -17.99
C ALA A 19 46.08 10.60 -19.41
N GLN A 20 47.39 10.60 -19.71
CA GLN A 20 47.91 10.91 -21.06
C GLN A 20 47.53 9.86 -22.13
N SER A 21 47.10 8.65 -21.72
CA SER A 21 46.64 7.60 -22.64
C SER A 21 45.37 6.93 -22.11
N ALA A 22 44.33 6.85 -22.94
CA ALA A 22 43.11 6.10 -22.62
C ALA A 22 43.28 4.63 -23.02
N SER A 23 43.08 3.70 -22.08
CA SER A 23 43.03 2.27 -22.35
C SER A 23 41.68 1.71 -21.90
N ILE A 24 41.11 0.77 -22.65
CA ILE A 24 39.85 0.09 -22.26
C ILE A 24 40.02 -0.58 -20.88
N SER A 25 41.22 -1.08 -20.60
CA SER A 25 41.56 -1.70 -19.32
C SER A 25 41.40 -0.76 -18.13
N SER A 26 41.55 0.56 -18.32
CA SER A 26 41.44 1.53 -17.22
C SER A 26 40.00 1.92 -16.87
N VAL A 27 39.02 1.67 -17.75
CA VAL A 27 37.59 1.94 -17.49
C VAL A 27 36.74 0.71 -17.24
N ALA A 28 37.22 -0.47 -17.65
CA ALA A 28 36.49 -1.71 -17.48
C ALA A 28 36.02 -1.97 -16.03
N PRO A 29 36.82 -1.69 -14.97
CA PRO A 29 36.37 -1.90 -13.59
C PRO A 29 35.18 -1.03 -13.17
N GLY A 30 35.22 0.28 -13.44
CA GLY A 30 34.16 1.19 -13.01
C GLY A 30 32.84 1.01 -13.79
N ILE A 31 32.92 0.54 -15.04
CA ILE A 31 31.73 0.12 -15.80
C ILE A 31 31.14 -1.16 -15.20
N ALA A 32 31.97 -2.14 -14.81
CA ALA A 32 31.48 -3.36 -14.17
C ALA A 32 30.76 -3.07 -12.84
N GLU A 33 31.33 -2.19 -12.01
CA GLU A 33 30.68 -1.74 -10.76
C GLU A 33 29.35 -1.01 -11.03
N ALA A 34 29.29 -0.17 -12.06
CA ALA A 34 28.06 0.48 -12.48
C ALA A 34 26.97 -0.56 -12.85
N LEU A 35 27.32 -1.62 -13.58
CA LEU A 35 26.35 -2.67 -13.94
C LEU A 35 25.83 -3.42 -12.70
N ILE A 36 26.69 -3.71 -11.74
CA ILE A 36 26.29 -4.33 -10.46
C ILE A 36 25.33 -3.40 -9.69
N ALA A 37 25.57 -2.09 -9.69
CA ALA A 37 24.68 -1.13 -9.04
C ALA A 37 23.27 -1.12 -9.66
N THR A 38 23.12 -1.38 -10.96
CA THR A 38 21.81 -1.59 -11.59
C THR A 38 21.16 -2.88 -11.12
N ALA A 39 21.91 -3.99 -11.16
CA ALA A 39 21.41 -5.30 -10.76
C ALA A 39 20.86 -5.28 -9.31
N ILE A 40 21.60 -4.71 -8.37
CA ILE A 40 21.16 -4.55 -6.97
C ILE A 40 19.93 -3.63 -6.89
N GLY A 41 19.89 -2.56 -7.69
CA GLY A 41 18.73 -1.66 -7.73
C GLY A 41 17.45 -2.36 -8.18
N LEU A 42 17.53 -3.20 -9.21
CA LEU A 42 16.40 -3.99 -9.69
C LEU A 42 16.00 -5.08 -8.69
N LEU A 43 16.98 -5.75 -8.07
CA LEU A 43 16.74 -6.75 -7.03
C LEU A 43 16.03 -6.16 -5.81
N ALA A 44 16.29 -4.90 -5.46
CA ALA A 44 15.56 -4.21 -4.39
C ALA A 44 14.17 -3.72 -4.84
N ALA A 45 14.06 -3.19 -6.06
CA ALA A 45 12.85 -2.56 -6.56
C ALA A 45 11.72 -3.56 -6.84
N ILE A 46 12.01 -4.69 -7.50
CA ILE A 46 10.97 -5.64 -7.93
C ILE A 46 10.20 -6.23 -6.73
N PRO A 47 10.86 -6.82 -5.70
CA PRO A 47 10.15 -7.37 -4.55
C PRO A 47 9.40 -6.32 -3.75
N SER A 48 9.94 -5.09 -3.68
CA SER A 48 9.29 -3.98 -2.99
C SER A 48 7.95 -3.61 -3.64
N VAL A 49 7.92 -3.47 -4.97
CA VAL A 49 6.68 -3.16 -5.71
C VAL A 49 5.68 -4.31 -5.63
N LEU A 50 6.13 -5.56 -5.71
CA LEU A 50 5.25 -6.72 -5.54
C LEU A 50 4.60 -6.74 -4.16
N SER A 51 5.39 -6.50 -3.10
CA SER A 51 4.90 -6.47 -1.72
C SER A 51 3.93 -5.31 -1.51
N TYR A 52 4.25 -4.12 -2.05
CA TYR A 52 3.37 -2.97 -2.00
C TYR A 52 2.01 -3.28 -2.61
N ASN A 53 1.98 -3.82 -3.84
CA ASN A 53 0.74 -4.17 -4.51
C ASN A 53 -0.07 -5.21 -3.74
N TYR A 54 0.60 -6.22 -3.16
CA TYR A 54 -0.05 -7.22 -2.33
C TYR A 54 -0.73 -6.61 -1.09
N PHE A 55 0.00 -5.77 -0.34
CA PHE A 55 -0.55 -5.15 0.87
C PHE A 55 -1.64 -4.14 0.58
N VAL A 56 -1.53 -3.38 -0.52
CA VAL A 56 -2.59 -2.44 -0.94
C VAL A 56 -3.87 -3.20 -1.27
N ALA A 57 -3.79 -4.23 -2.11
CA ALA A 57 -4.96 -5.05 -2.46
C ALA A 57 -5.59 -5.70 -1.21
N HIS A 58 -4.76 -6.20 -0.29
CA HIS A 58 -5.25 -6.78 0.95
C HIS A 58 -5.93 -5.74 1.86
N SER A 59 -5.35 -4.55 1.99
CA SER A 59 -5.93 -3.45 2.76
C SER A 59 -7.26 -2.98 2.19
N GLU A 60 -7.39 -2.91 0.87
CA GLU A 60 -8.64 -2.57 0.18
C GLU A 60 -9.72 -3.63 0.46
N SER A 61 -9.37 -4.92 0.37
CA SER A 61 -10.30 -6.01 0.70
C SER A 61 -10.82 -5.91 2.13
N LEU A 62 -9.92 -5.68 3.10
CA LEU A 62 -10.31 -5.50 4.51
C LEU A 62 -11.23 -4.29 4.70
N THR A 63 -10.98 -3.20 3.98
CA THR A 63 -11.82 -2.00 4.05
C THR A 63 -13.25 -2.31 3.58
N VAL A 64 -13.39 -3.03 2.46
CA VAL A 64 -14.71 -3.45 1.95
C VAL A 64 -15.44 -4.36 2.96
N GLU A 65 -14.72 -5.29 3.58
CA GLU A 65 -15.30 -6.16 4.61
C GLU A 65 -15.78 -5.37 5.84
N TYR A 66 -15.00 -4.39 6.30
CA TYR A 66 -15.40 -3.53 7.41
C TYR A 66 -16.62 -2.67 7.07
N ASP A 67 -16.68 -2.10 5.86
CA ASP A 67 -17.83 -1.31 5.43
C ASP A 67 -19.11 -2.16 5.41
N ALA A 68 -19.03 -3.38 4.88
CA ALA A 68 -20.16 -4.32 4.90
C ALA A 68 -20.60 -4.69 6.32
N PHE A 69 -19.65 -4.94 7.22
CA PHE A 69 -19.94 -5.23 8.62
C PHE A 69 -20.64 -4.05 9.33
N ILE A 70 -20.17 -2.83 9.10
CA ILE A 70 -20.76 -1.62 9.69
C ILE A 70 -22.20 -1.42 9.20
N GLU A 71 -22.45 -1.66 7.91
CA GLU A 71 -23.79 -1.58 7.33
C GLU A 71 -24.73 -2.61 7.97
N GLU A 72 -24.31 -3.87 8.06
CA GLU A 72 -25.11 -4.94 8.68
C GLU A 72 -25.38 -4.65 10.16
N PHE A 73 -24.35 -4.24 10.90
CA PHE A 73 -24.48 -3.88 12.31
C PHE A 73 -25.46 -2.73 12.52
N SER A 74 -25.37 -1.68 11.70
CA SER A 74 -26.28 -0.52 11.75
C SER A 74 -27.73 -0.94 11.46
N ASN A 75 -27.94 -1.79 10.47
CA ASN A 75 -29.25 -2.33 10.12
C ASN A 75 -29.85 -3.16 11.26
N LEU A 76 -29.04 -3.99 11.93
CA LEU A 76 -29.48 -4.77 13.09
C LEU A 76 -29.89 -3.87 14.26
N LEU A 77 -29.08 -2.85 14.60
CA LEU A 77 -29.41 -1.90 15.66
C LEU A 77 -30.70 -1.13 15.35
N GLN A 78 -30.85 -0.64 14.12
CA GLN A 78 -32.04 0.08 13.69
C GLN A 78 -33.29 -0.81 13.80
N ARG A 79 -33.19 -2.08 13.40
CA ARG A 79 -34.28 -3.05 13.55
C ARG A 79 -34.68 -3.24 15.00
N GLN A 80 -33.71 -3.41 15.91
CA GLN A 80 -33.99 -3.57 17.35
C GLN A 80 -34.67 -2.33 17.94
N ILE A 81 -34.23 -1.13 17.56
CA ILE A 81 -34.84 0.13 18.01
C ILE A 81 -36.30 0.23 17.53
N ILE A 82 -36.57 -0.11 16.28
CA ILE A 82 -37.94 -0.09 15.72
C ILE A 82 -38.84 -1.08 16.47
N LEU A 83 -38.37 -2.32 16.66
CA LEU A 83 -39.13 -3.35 17.38
C LEU A 83 -39.43 -2.94 18.83
N ALA A 84 -38.45 -2.38 19.54
CA ALA A 84 -38.64 -1.87 20.91
C ALA A 84 -39.67 -0.74 20.97
N ARG A 85 -39.64 0.18 20.01
CA ARG A 85 -40.61 1.30 19.89
C ARG A 85 -42.02 0.79 19.58
N ASP A 86 -42.15 -0.25 18.76
CA ASP A 86 -43.45 -0.82 18.40
C ASP A 86 -44.07 -1.60 19.55
N TYR A 87 -43.29 -2.29 20.37
CA TYR A 87 -43.77 -2.91 21.60
C TYR A 87 -44.36 -1.88 22.58
N GLN A 88 -43.68 -0.75 22.78
CA GLN A 88 -44.18 0.35 23.61
C GLN A 88 -45.49 0.95 23.07
N ARG A 89 -45.59 1.16 21.75
CA ARG A 89 -46.83 1.65 21.12
C ARG A 89 -48.00 0.69 21.31
N ARG A 90 -47.77 -0.62 21.19
CA ARG A 90 -48.82 -1.63 21.44
C ARG A 90 -49.25 -1.67 22.90
N GLN A 91 -48.32 -1.53 23.85
CA GLN A 91 -48.67 -1.46 25.28
C GLN A 91 -49.50 -0.22 25.63
N GLN A 92 -49.19 0.95 25.05
CA GLN A 92 -49.98 2.16 25.24
C GLN A 92 -51.40 2.05 24.65
N GLN A 93 -51.56 1.29 23.56
CA GLN A 93 -52.86 1.07 22.91
C GLN A 93 -53.71 -0.03 23.58
N ALA A 94 -53.08 -1.01 24.24
CA ALA A 94 -53.77 -2.12 24.91
C ALA A 94 -54.29 -1.78 26.32
N GLN A 95 -54.01 -0.59 26.86
CA GLN A 95 -54.51 -0.17 28.17
C GLN A 95 -55.97 0.29 28.05
N PRO A 96 -56.95 -0.40 28.65
CA PRO A 96 -58.36 -0.06 28.48
C PRO A 96 -58.62 1.32 29.07
N ARG A 97 -59.25 2.21 28.27
CA ARG A 97 -59.74 3.50 28.78
C ARG A 97 -60.69 3.22 29.94
N LYS A 98 -60.28 3.60 31.15
CA LYS A 98 -61.14 3.50 32.34
C LYS A 98 -62.47 4.22 32.03
N PRO A 99 -63.62 3.56 32.24
CA PRO A 99 -64.90 4.25 32.14
C PRO A 99 -64.95 5.32 33.25
N ALA A 100 -65.37 6.53 32.86
CA ALA A 100 -65.60 7.66 33.75
C ALA A 100 -66.91 7.48 34.52
#